data_AF-A0A1Y2JUI3-F1
#
_entry.id   AF-A0A1Y2JUI3-F1
#
_cell.length_a   1.000
_cell.length_b   1.000
_cell.length_c   1.000
_cell.angle_alpha   90.00
_cell.angle_beta   90.00
_cell.angle_gamma   90.00
#
_symmetry.space_group_name_H-M   'P 1'
#
loop_
_entity.id
_entity.type
_entity.pdbx_description
1 polymer ?
#
loop_
_entity_poly.entity_id
_entity_poly.type
_entity_poly.pdbx_seq_one_letter_code
_entity_poly.pdbx_strand_id
1 'polypeptide(L)'
;MQSIPRKSSPGTGDPIVTLTNKRMLAFKGSAQPSPTLGDALNAGYGYLEVRCLGCDANQTVALDIVRRPKATPVHELERYMPCKDCSQVRGYPYKRSHLVALRATNITANNPPSTWWPGER
;
A
#
# COMPACT_ATOMS: atom_id res chain seq x y z
N MET A 1 39.85 -4.34 7.90
CA MET A 1 38.65 -4.80 7.18
C MET A 1 37.82 -5.67 8.11
N GLN A 2 36.50 -5.50 8.06
CA GLN A 2 35.42 -6.23 8.74
C GLN A 2 34.96 -5.68 10.11
N SER A 3 33.93 -4.84 10.07
CA SER A 3 33.09 -4.47 11.22
C SER A 3 31.60 -4.36 10.81
N ILE A 4 30.83 -5.43 10.99
CA ILE A 4 29.35 -5.51 11.09
C ILE A 4 29.05 -6.79 11.92
N PRO A 5 27.94 -6.96 12.72
CA PRO A 5 26.80 -6.08 13.05
C PRO A 5 26.51 -5.94 14.57
N ARG A 6 25.60 -5.02 14.96
CA ARG A 6 24.65 -5.32 16.05
C ARG A 6 23.22 -5.08 15.56
N LYS A 7 22.48 -6.18 15.45
CA LYS A 7 21.01 -6.22 15.36
C LYS A 7 20.46 -5.66 16.68
N SER A 8 19.59 -4.67 16.59
CA SER A 8 18.75 -4.25 17.72
C SER A 8 17.57 -5.20 17.84
N SER A 9 17.44 -5.80 19.03
CA SER A 9 16.44 -6.80 19.42
C SER A 9 15.00 -6.25 19.41
N PRO A 10 13.99 -7.14 19.34
CA PRO A 10 12.57 -6.77 19.28
C PRO A 10 12.02 -6.47 20.69
N GLY A 11 11.44 -5.28 20.86
CA GLY A 11 10.72 -4.87 22.05
C GLY A 11 9.26 -5.32 21.99
N THR A 12 8.89 -6.19 22.92
CA THR A 12 7.54 -6.65 23.24
C THR A 12 6.66 -5.51 23.77
N GLY A 13 5.42 -5.41 23.29
CA GLY A 13 4.36 -4.75 24.05
C GLY A 13 3.21 -4.17 23.24
N ASP A 14 2.28 -5.02 22.75
CA ASP A 14 0.86 -4.65 22.55
C ASP A 14 0.00 -5.92 22.55
N PRO A 15 -0.65 -6.29 23.69
CA PRO A 15 -1.49 -7.48 23.78
C PRO A 15 -2.97 -7.16 23.49
N ILE A 16 -3.30 -6.54 22.33
CA ILE A 16 -4.69 -6.50 21.82
C ILE A 16 -4.69 -6.42 20.29
N VAL A 17 -4.73 -7.57 19.59
CA VAL A 17 -5.70 -7.87 18.52
C VAL A 17 -5.73 -9.40 18.37
N THR A 18 -6.59 -10.03 19.16
CA THR A 18 -7.02 -11.41 18.99
C THR A 18 -8.03 -11.50 17.83
N LEU A 19 -7.77 -12.44 16.92
CA LEU A 19 -8.71 -13.21 16.09
C LEU A 19 -9.79 -12.53 15.22
N THR A 20 -9.91 -11.22 15.10
CA THR A 20 -10.95 -10.68 14.18
C THR A 20 -10.52 -9.46 13.39
N ASN A 21 -9.57 -9.62 12.47
CA ASN A 21 -9.44 -8.66 11.38
C ASN A 21 -10.45 -8.94 10.23
N LYS A 22 -11.73 -9.14 10.58
CA LYS A 22 -12.84 -9.22 9.61
C LYS A 22 -13.17 -7.88 8.94
N ARG A 23 -12.44 -6.81 9.25
CA ARG A 23 -12.64 -5.48 8.65
C ARG A 23 -11.55 -5.03 7.68
N MET A 24 -10.49 -5.83 7.48
CA MET A 24 -9.60 -5.76 6.30
C MET A 24 -9.42 -7.12 5.60
N LEU A 25 -10.36 -8.05 5.83
CA LEU A 25 -10.57 -9.23 5.00
C LEU A 25 -11.27 -8.91 3.66
N ALA A 26 -11.69 -7.67 3.44
CA ALA A 26 -12.53 -7.35 2.27
C ALA A 26 -11.77 -7.37 0.93
N PHE A 27 -10.45 -7.19 0.90
CA PHE A 27 -9.70 -7.12 -0.38
C PHE A 27 -8.31 -7.75 -0.31
N LYS A 28 -8.24 -8.96 0.28
CA LYS A 28 -7.03 -9.78 0.26
C LYS A 28 -7.16 -10.83 -0.83
N GLY A 29 -6.36 -10.68 -1.89
CA GLY A 29 -6.29 -11.64 -3.00
C GLY A 29 -7.14 -11.25 -4.20
N SER A 30 -6.81 -11.85 -5.33
CA SER A 30 -7.43 -11.77 -6.67
C SER A 30 -8.90 -12.22 -6.69
N ALA A 31 -9.73 -11.70 -5.79
CA ALA A 31 -11.17 -11.86 -5.81
C ALA A 31 -11.73 -10.65 -6.56
N GLN A 32 -12.04 -10.89 -7.82
CA GLN A 32 -12.98 -10.07 -8.54
C GLN A 32 -14.34 -10.10 -7.79
N PRO A 33 -15.02 -8.94 -7.68
CA PRO A 33 -14.62 -7.63 -8.17
C PRO A 33 -13.87 -6.83 -7.11
N SER A 34 -12.66 -6.35 -7.43
CA SER A 34 -12.07 -5.24 -6.66
C SER A 34 -13.01 -4.04 -6.75
N PRO A 35 -13.11 -3.22 -5.70
CA PRO A 35 -14.06 -2.12 -5.70
C PRO A 35 -13.67 -1.14 -6.79
N THR A 36 -14.65 -0.43 -7.34
CA THR A 36 -14.33 0.66 -8.26
C THR A 36 -13.70 1.82 -7.49
N LEU A 37 -13.00 2.70 -8.19
CA LEU A 37 -12.45 3.94 -7.65
C LEU A 37 -13.55 4.78 -6.95
N GLY A 38 -14.76 4.77 -7.52
CA GLY A 38 -15.95 5.42 -6.95
C GLY A 38 -16.40 4.76 -5.65
N ASP A 39 -16.47 3.43 -5.61
CA ASP A 39 -16.86 2.69 -4.39
C ASP A 39 -15.86 2.91 -3.25
N ALA A 40 -14.56 2.90 -3.57
CA ALA A 40 -13.51 3.17 -2.59
C ALA A 40 -13.68 4.58 -1.98
N LEU A 41 -13.92 5.59 -2.81
CA LEU A 41 -14.14 6.97 -2.36
C LEU A 41 -15.45 7.10 -1.55
N ASN A 42 -16.54 6.47 -2.00
CA ASN A 42 -17.83 6.47 -1.29
C ASN A 42 -17.74 5.77 0.07
N ALA A 43 -16.90 4.74 0.18
CA ALA A 43 -16.63 4.04 1.43
C ALA A 43 -15.66 4.79 2.37
N GLY A 44 -15.18 5.98 1.99
CA GLY A 44 -14.28 6.80 2.80
C GLY A 44 -12.80 6.47 2.65
N TYR A 45 -12.42 5.66 1.67
CA TYR A 45 -11.01 5.42 1.34
C TYR A 45 -10.51 6.51 0.39
N GLY A 46 -9.90 7.54 0.95
CA GLY A 46 -9.30 8.64 0.17
C GLY A 46 -7.92 8.33 -0.41
N TYR A 47 -7.24 7.29 0.09
CA TYR A 47 -5.84 7.00 -0.24
C TYR A 47 -5.64 5.52 -0.62
N LEU A 48 -4.76 5.29 -1.58
CA LEU A 48 -4.29 3.99 -1.99
C LEU A 48 -2.83 3.82 -1.59
N GLU A 49 -2.55 2.83 -0.74
CA GLU A 49 -1.20 2.45 -0.39
C GLU A 49 -0.63 1.52 -1.45
N VAL A 50 0.52 1.91 -1.98
CA VAL A 50 1.27 1.13 -2.96
C VAL A 50 2.70 0.96 -2.47
N ARG A 51 3.27 -0.21 -2.72
CA ARG A 51 4.67 -0.53 -2.44
C ARG A 51 5.46 -0.61 -3.72
N CYS A 52 6.57 0.10 -3.79
CA CYS A 52 7.50 0.00 -4.91
C CYS A 52 8.29 -1.31 -4.84
N LEU A 53 8.36 -2.08 -5.92
CA LEU A 53 9.20 -3.29 -6.03
C LEU A 53 10.68 -2.97 -6.29
N GLY A 54 11.02 -1.71 -6.55
CA GLY A 54 12.40 -1.27 -6.81
C GLY A 54 13.13 -0.81 -5.56
N CYS A 55 12.45 -0.07 -4.67
CA CYS A 55 13.03 0.47 -3.44
C CYS A 55 12.35 -0.02 -2.15
N ASP A 56 11.35 -0.90 -2.26
CA ASP A 56 10.54 -1.43 -1.15
C ASP A 56 9.83 -0.37 -0.29
N ALA A 57 9.79 0.89 -0.76
CA ALA A 57 9.11 1.98 -0.07
C ALA A 57 7.59 1.91 -0.30
N ASN A 58 6.84 2.14 0.78
CA ASN A 58 5.40 2.33 0.75
C ASN A 58 5.10 3.82 0.55
N GLN A 59 4.19 4.12 -0.36
CA GLN A 59 3.68 5.47 -0.61
C GLN A 59 2.16 5.44 -0.67
N THR A 60 1.53 6.55 -0.30
CA THR A 60 0.09 6.75 -0.49
C THR A 60 -0.18 7.67 -1.66
N VAL A 61 -1.10 7.26 -2.51
CA VAL A 61 -1.64 8.05 -3.62
C VAL A 61 -3.07 8.42 -3.29
N ALA A 62 -3.40 9.70 -3.34
CA ALA A 62 -4.77 10.12 -3.13
C ALA A 62 -5.64 9.69 -4.33
N LEU A 63 -6.79 9.07 -4.08
CA LEU A 63 -7.65 8.52 -5.13
C LEU A 63 -8.44 9.61 -5.88
N ASP A 64 -8.56 10.79 -5.30
CA ASP A 64 -9.19 11.99 -5.88
C ASP A 64 -8.37 12.59 -7.03
N ILE A 65 -7.03 12.57 -6.95
CA ILE A 65 -6.13 13.09 -7.99
C ILE A 65 -5.98 12.14 -9.19
N VAL A 66 -6.44 10.89 -9.05
CA VAL A 66 -6.36 9.88 -10.12
C VAL A 66 -7.36 10.23 -11.23
N ARG A 67 -6.84 10.65 -12.39
CA ARG A 67 -7.62 11.00 -13.59
C ARG A 67 -8.17 9.77 -14.34
N ARG A 68 -8.82 8.85 -13.64
CA ARG A 68 -9.47 7.66 -14.21
C ARG A 68 -10.97 7.71 -13.94
N PRO A 69 -11.80 7.07 -14.79
CA PRO A 69 -13.24 6.93 -14.53
C PRO A 69 -13.49 6.36 -13.13
N LYS A 70 -14.54 6.82 -12.44
CA LYS A 70 -14.90 6.28 -11.12
C LYS A 70 -15.29 4.80 -11.17
N ALA A 71 -15.73 4.30 -12.33
CA ALA A 71 -15.97 2.88 -12.58
C ALA A 71 -14.68 2.04 -12.73
N THR A 72 -13.49 2.65 -12.75
CA THR A 72 -12.23 1.91 -12.90
C THR A 72 -12.00 1.06 -11.66
N PRO A 73 -11.76 -0.24 -11.79
CA PRO A 73 -11.48 -1.08 -10.64
C PRO A 73 -10.08 -0.75 -10.07
N VAL A 74 -9.98 -0.72 -8.75
CA VAL A 74 -8.75 -0.28 -8.05
C VAL A 74 -7.51 -1.11 -8.44
N HIS A 75 -7.67 -2.42 -8.74
CA HIS A 75 -6.54 -3.26 -9.15
C HIS A 75 -5.89 -2.83 -10.47
N GLU A 76 -6.62 -2.20 -11.39
CA GLU A 76 -6.04 -1.70 -12.64
C GLU A 76 -5.04 -0.56 -12.40
N LEU A 77 -5.22 0.18 -11.29
CA LEU A 77 -4.35 1.29 -10.93
C LEU A 77 -2.91 0.83 -10.68
N GLU A 78 -2.70 -0.41 -10.25
CA GLU A 78 -1.38 -0.99 -9.94
C GLU A 78 -0.36 -0.74 -11.06
N ARG A 79 -0.76 -0.92 -12.32
CA ARG A 79 0.11 -0.81 -13.50
C ARG A 79 0.44 0.65 -13.85
N TYR A 80 -0.30 1.59 -13.30
CA TYR A 80 -0.18 3.02 -13.62
C TYR A 80 0.50 3.81 -12.52
N MET A 81 0.63 3.28 -11.30
CA MET A 81 1.22 4.00 -10.17
C MET A 81 2.74 4.07 -10.30
N PRO A 82 3.34 5.27 -10.47
CA PRO A 82 4.78 5.41 -10.43
C PRO A 82 5.28 5.53 -8.99
N CYS A 83 6.46 5.01 -8.70
CA CYS A 83 7.19 5.33 -7.48
C CYS A 83 7.82 6.72 -7.60
N LYS A 84 7.50 7.65 -6.70
CA LYS A 84 8.06 9.02 -6.72
C LYS A 84 9.58 9.01 -6.63
N ASP A 85 10.15 8.28 -5.66
CA ASP A 85 11.60 8.25 -5.43
C ASP A 85 12.34 7.60 -6.59
N CYS A 86 11.90 6.41 -7.03
CA CYS A 86 12.54 5.75 -8.18
C CYS A 86 12.38 6.53 -9.48
N SER A 87 11.25 7.22 -9.68
CA SER A 87 11.04 8.03 -10.88
C SER A 87 11.92 9.28 -10.87
N GLN A 88 12.11 9.89 -9.70
CA GLN A 88 13.00 11.04 -9.53
C GLN A 88 14.46 10.67 -9.77
N VAL A 89 14.93 9.55 -9.21
CA VAL A 89 16.31 9.07 -9.40
C VAL A 89 16.59 8.69 -10.85
N ARG A 90 15.61 8.11 -11.55
CA ARG A 90 15.79 7.61 -12.92
C ARG A 90 15.52 8.65 -14.00
N GLY A 91 14.82 9.74 -13.70
CA GLY A 91 14.38 10.74 -14.68
C GLY A 91 13.23 10.26 -15.58
N TYR A 92 12.64 9.09 -15.32
CA TYR A 92 11.47 8.57 -16.03
C TYR A 92 10.53 7.81 -15.08
N PRO A 93 9.22 7.69 -15.39
CA PRO A 93 8.25 7.03 -14.51
C PRO A 93 8.59 5.55 -14.25
N TYR A 94 8.82 5.20 -12.99
CA TYR A 94 9.07 3.83 -12.55
C TYR A 94 7.76 3.16 -12.07
N LYS A 95 7.13 2.37 -12.94
CA LYS A 95 5.78 1.79 -12.75
C LYS A 95 5.80 0.32 -12.27
N ARG A 96 6.69 0.00 -11.33
CA ARG A 96 6.72 -1.33 -10.68
C ARG A 96 6.32 -1.19 -9.22
N SER A 97 5.03 -0.96 -9.01
CA SER A 97 4.43 -0.91 -7.68
C SER A 97 3.35 -1.96 -7.53
N HIS A 98 3.19 -2.50 -6.33
CA HIS A 98 2.13 -3.41 -5.95
C HIS A 98 1.14 -2.70 -5.04
N LEU A 99 -0.16 -2.97 -5.19
CA LEU A 99 -1.16 -2.42 -4.28
C LEU A 99 -1.08 -3.17 -2.95
N VAL A 100 -1.12 -2.42 -1.85
CA VAL A 100 -1.06 -3.00 -0.51
C VAL A 100 -2.41 -2.91 0.18
N ALA A 101 -2.99 -1.71 0.25
CA ALA A 101 -4.24 -1.47 0.95
C ALA A 101 -4.94 -0.19 0.50
N LEU A 102 -6.27 -0.17 0.65
CA LEU A 102 -7.05 1.07 0.65
C LEU A 102 -7.04 1.68 2.05
N ARG A 103 -6.82 3.00 2.13
CA ARG A 103 -6.67 3.75 3.38
C ARG A 103 -7.57 4.98 3.40
N ALA A 104 -8.13 5.29 4.56
CA ALA A 104 -8.83 6.55 4.80
C ALA A 104 -7.84 7.73 5.00
N THR A 105 -6.63 7.43 5.46
CA THR A 105 -5.63 8.41 5.87
C THR A 105 -4.26 8.14 5.22
N ASN A 106 -3.51 9.22 4.99
CA ASN A 106 -2.15 9.17 4.44
C ASN A 106 -1.18 8.45 5.41
N ILE A 107 -0.07 7.92 4.89
CA ILE A 107 1.01 7.38 5.73
C ILE A 107 1.69 8.53 6.46
N THR A 108 1.70 8.45 7.79
CA THR A 108 2.36 9.42 8.66
C THR A 108 3.01 8.68 9.83
N ALA A 109 3.79 9.36 10.66
CA ALA A 109 4.36 8.75 11.87
C ALA A 109 3.28 8.15 12.78
N ASN A 110 2.09 8.78 12.85
CA ASN A 110 0.96 8.31 13.64
C ASN A 110 0.10 7.24 12.93
N ASN A 111 0.32 7.03 11.63
CA ASN A 111 -0.43 6.08 10.81
C ASN A 111 0.55 5.32 9.92
N PRO A 112 1.28 4.34 10.48
CA PRO A 112 2.37 3.68 9.79
C PRO A 112 1.89 2.93 8.53
N PRO A 113 2.81 2.68 7.57
CA PRO A 113 2.51 1.85 6.42
C PRO A 113 2.00 0.48 6.86
N SER A 114 1.09 -0.10 6.08
CA SER A 114 0.61 -1.44 6.39
C SER A 114 1.74 -2.45 6.20
N THR A 115 1.89 -3.34 7.18
CA THR A 115 2.84 -4.45 7.07
C THR A 115 2.35 -5.37 5.96
N TRP A 116 3.05 -5.34 4.83
CA TRP A 116 2.83 -6.29 3.76
C TRP A 116 3.15 -7.70 4.26
N TRP A 117 2.15 -8.59 4.28
CA TRP A 117 2.33 -9.99 4.61
C TRP A 117 2.70 -10.77 3.34
N PRO A 118 3.89 -11.37 3.26
CA PRO A 118 4.37 -12.11 2.07
C PRO A 118 3.80 -13.54 2.04
N GLY A 119 2.52 -13.71 2.37
CA GLY A 119 1.90 -15.01 2.61
C GLY A 119 1.06 -15.52 1.45
N GLU A 120 1.62 -15.57 0.23
CA GLU A 120 1.09 -16.37 -0.89
C GLU A 120 2.15 -16.47 -1.99
N ARG A 121 3.07 -17.44 -1.87
CA ARG A 121 3.76 -18.04 -3.02
C ARG A 121 4.00 -19.52 -2.75
#